data_AF-A0AAD6HA57-F1
#
_entry.id   AF-A0AAD6HA57-F1
#
_cell.length_a   1.000
_cell.length_b   1.000
_cell.length_c   1.000
_cell.angle_alpha   90.00
_cell.angle_beta   90.00
_cell.angle_gamma   90.00
#
_symmetry.space_group_name_H-M   'P 1'
#
loop_
_entity.id
_entity.type
_entity.pdbx_description
1 polymer ?
#
loop_
_entity_poly.entity_id
_entity_poly.type
_entity_poly.pdbx_seq_one_letter_code
_entity_poly.pdbx_strand_id
1 'polypeptide(L)'
;MPSYGIPIGTKYEEVGFAFNRGVMTGLLREELGFQGVICTDWAVLNDKSFFGEPMPARAWGVEHPSAEERLEKVIDAGCDQMGGESCPELLSKLVSEDRVSEERLNQSVRRLLREKFVLGLFDSPFVDEDAAEQIFGNADFVKLANEAQRRSYMLLTNNQNVLPLAADQGKRFYLDGIPAEAGQERGLEVVSDPACADIALMRLKAPFTPRPGAFESMFHAGSLEYSDEEKARQAAIFAVVPTVIVDVYVDRPAVIPEIVQEASALLFNYGASVDAFLDVALGVRKPEGKLPFDLPSSTEAICQSRSDMPFDTKDPIFRFGH
;
A
#
# COMPACT_ATOMS: atom_id res chain seq x y z
N MET A 1 12.59 3.25 -10.33
CA MET A 1 13.20 2.16 -9.55
C MET A 1 12.70 0.84 -10.12
N PRO A 2 13.58 -0.07 -10.58
CA PRO A 2 13.21 -1.39 -11.09
C PRO A 2 12.62 -2.26 -9.97
N SER A 3 11.57 -3.02 -10.30
CA SER A 3 10.96 -4.03 -9.41
C SER A 3 11.85 -5.26 -9.24
N TYR A 4 11.69 -6.00 -8.14
CA TYR A 4 12.33 -7.32 -7.94
C TYR A 4 11.74 -8.44 -8.81
N GLY A 5 10.61 -8.20 -9.48
CA GLY A 5 9.94 -9.20 -10.30
C GLY A 5 10.78 -9.67 -11.49
N ILE A 6 10.42 -10.85 -12.00
CA ILE A 6 11.03 -11.48 -13.19
C ILE A 6 9.97 -11.53 -14.31
N PRO A 7 10.31 -11.17 -15.56
CA PRO A 7 9.36 -11.17 -16.67
C PRO A 7 9.22 -12.57 -17.31
N ILE A 8 8.69 -13.53 -16.55
CA ILE A 8 8.55 -14.94 -16.94
C ILE A 8 7.69 -15.09 -18.21
N GLY A 9 8.13 -15.91 -19.17
CA GLY A 9 7.39 -16.22 -20.38
C GLY A 9 7.26 -15.05 -21.37
N THR A 10 8.07 -14.00 -21.21
CA THR A 10 8.11 -12.85 -22.12
C THR A 10 9.31 -12.94 -23.08
N LYS A 11 9.48 -11.93 -23.95
CA LYS A 11 10.67 -11.82 -24.83
C LYS A 11 11.95 -11.42 -24.09
N TYR A 12 11.85 -11.02 -22.82
CA TYR A 12 12.96 -10.51 -22.04
C TYR A 12 13.64 -11.62 -21.23
N GLU A 13 14.91 -11.42 -20.88
CA GLU A 13 15.65 -12.36 -20.03
C GLU A 13 14.92 -12.57 -18.68
N GLU A 14 14.79 -13.81 -18.22
CA GLU A 14 14.11 -14.14 -16.96
C GLU A 14 15.01 -13.88 -15.73
N VAL A 15 15.38 -12.62 -15.55
CA VAL A 15 16.11 -12.08 -14.40
C VAL A 15 15.36 -10.89 -13.82
N GLY A 16 15.62 -10.56 -12.55
CA GLY A 16 15.06 -9.39 -11.88
C GLY A 16 15.29 -8.12 -12.70
N PHE A 17 14.31 -7.20 -12.72
CA PHE A 17 14.33 -6.07 -13.67
C PHE A 17 15.58 -5.17 -13.55
N ALA A 18 16.21 -5.07 -12.39
CA ALA A 18 17.46 -4.32 -12.21
C ALA A 18 18.63 -4.88 -13.06
N PHE A 19 18.59 -6.17 -13.41
CA PHE A 19 19.59 -6.88 -14.20
C PHE A 19 19.18 -7.03 -15.68
N ASN A 20 17.99 -6.58 -16.05
CA ASN A 20 17.40 -6.87 -17.35
C ASN A 20 17.66 -5.72 -18.35
N ARG A 21 18.70 -5.87 -19.19
CA ARG A 21 19.07 -4.86 -20.19
C ARG A 21 17.96 -4.58 -21.22
N GLY A 22 17.22 -5.62 -21.61
CA GLY A 22 16.11 -5.50 -22.56
C GLY A 22 15.02 -4.57 -22.05
N VAL A 23 14.74 -4.59 -20.74
CA VAL A 23 13.73 -3.72 -20.13
C VAL A 23 14.33 -2.36 -19.74
N MET A 24 15.49 -2.34 -19.07
CA MET A 24 16.07 -1.11 -18.52
C MET A 24 16.65 -0.19 -19.59
N THR A 25 17.33 -0.75 -20.59
CA THR A 25 17.88 0.05 -21.69
C THR A 25 16.95 0.02 -22.90
N GLY A 26 16.60 -1.17 -23.39
CA GLY A 26 15.76 -1.31 -24.60
C GLY A 26 14.40 -0.62 -24.45
N LEU A 27 13.54 -1.14 -23.58
CA LEU A 27 12.20 -0.59 -23.41
C LEU A 27 12.22 0.81 -22.77
N LEU A 28 12.83 0.97 -21.60
CA LEU A 28 12.69 2.20 -20.83
C LEU A 28 13.47 3.38 -21.43
N ARG A 29 14.72 3.19 -21.86
CA ARG A 29 15.54 4.29 -22.38
C ARG A 29 15.39 4.50 -23.88
N GLU A 30 15.46 3.44 -24.67
CA GLU A 30 15.47 3.55 -26.14
C GLU A 30 14.05 3.71 -26.70
N GLU A 31 13.09 2.87 -26.30
CA GLU A 31 11.72 2.94 -26.81
C GLU A 31 10.89 4.05 -26.13
N LEU A 32 10.90 4.13 -24.79
CA LEU A 32 10.12 5.12 -24.03
C LEU A 32 10.85 6.46 -23.79
N GLY A 33 12.15 6.53 -24.11
CA GLY A 33 12.90 7.78 -24.09
C GLY A 33 13.31 8.28 -22.70
N PHE A 34 13.29 7.46 -21.65
CA PHE A 34 13.61 7.92 -20.29
C PHE A 34 15.07 8.38 -20.14
N GLN A 35 15.24 9.66 -19.78
CA GLN A 35 16.56 10.32 -19.64
C GLN A 35 17.01 10.49 -18.19
N GLY A 36 16.19 10.11 -17.22
CA GLY A 36 16.50 10.27 -15.80
C GLY A 36 17.40 9.17 -15.24
N VAL A 37 17.56 9.22 -13.92
CA VAL A 37 18.32 8.25 -13.12
C VAL A 37 17.51 6.97 -12.91
N ILE A 38 18.11 5.82 -13.16
CA ILE A 38 17.58 4.52 -12.77
C ILE A 38 18.31 4.07 -11.50
N CYS A 39 17.67 4.23 -10.34
CA CYS A 39 18.13 3.68 -9.07
C CYS A 39 17.53 2.29 -8.85
N THR A 40 18.35 1.28 -8.53
CA THR A 40 17.85 -0.06 -8.15
C THR A 40 17.01 0.03 -6.88
N ASP A 41 16.11 -0.93 -6.68
CA ASP A 41 15.56 -1.17 -5.34
C ASP A 41 16.66 -1.77 -4.43
N TRP A 42 16.32 -1.96 -3.16
CA TRP A 42 17.21 -2.27 -2.06
C TRP A 42 17.95 -3.62 -2.19
N ALA A 43 19.26 -3.60 -1.95
CA ALA A 43 20.10 -4.78 -1.72
C ALA A 43 20.06 -5.84 -2.83
N VAL A 44 20.19 -5.42 -4.09
CA VAL A 44 20.26 -6.34 -5.24
C VAL A 44 21.64 -6.99 -5.39
N LEU A 45 22.69 -6.51 -4.71
CA LEU A 45 24.06 -7.02 -4.89
C LEU A 45 24.49 -7.94 -3.75
N ASN A 46 24.27 -7.49 -2.51
CA ASN A 46 24.79 -8.13 -1.30
C ASN A 46 23.67 -8.56 -0.36
N ASP A 47 23.90 -9.65 0.36
CA ASP A 47 23.08 -10.02 1.51
C ASP A 47 23.14 -8.91 2.57
N LYS A 48 22.02 -8.67 3.24
CA LYS A 48 21.90 -7.69 4.32
C LYS A 48 21.37 -8.36 5.57
N SER A 49 21.47 -7.66 6.69
CA SER A 49 20.68 -7.98 7.87
C SER A 49 19.65 -6.88 8.09
N PHE A 50 18.40 -7.26 8.27
CA PHE A 50 17.30 -6.35 8.58
C PHE A 50 16.65 -6.81 9.88
N PHE A 51 16.55 -5.92 10.87
CA PHE A 51 16.08 -6.26 12.23
C PHE A 51 16.78 -7.47 12.87
N GLY A 52 18.06 -7.70 12.55
CA GLY A 52 18.82 -8.84 13.07
C GLY A 52 18.58 -10.17 12.34
N GLU A 53 17.71 -10.20 11.33
CA GLU A 53 17.46 -11.37 10.48
C GLU A 53 18.29 -11.27 9.20
N PRO A 54 18.88 -12.38 8.71
CA PRO A 54 19.58 -12.38 7.44
C PRO A 54 18.58 -12.27 6.28
N MET A 55 18.85 -11.36 5.36
CA MET A 55 18.10 -11.16 4.13
C MET A 55 19.06 -11.35 2.94
N PRO A 56 18.92 -12.44 2.18
CA PRO A 56 19.71 -12.63 0.96
C PRO A 56 19.52 -11.48 -0.03
N ALA A 57 20.54 -11.25 -0.85
CA ALA A 57 20.46 -10.29 -1.94
C ALA A 57 19.20 -10.53 -2.78
N ARG A 58 18.51 -9.45 -3.16
CA ARG A 58 17.31 -9.52 -4.01
C ARG A 58 17.69 -9.71 -5.49
N ALA A 59 18.58 -10.67 -5.74
CA ALA A 59 19.25 -10.95 -7.00
C ALA A 59 18.54 -12.04 -7.82
N TRP A 60 17.21 -11.95 -7.95
CA TRP A 60 16.39 -13.00 -8.58
C TRP A 60 16.84 -13.30 -10.02
N GLY A 61 17.09 -14.58 -10.32
CA GLY A 61 17.68 -15.06 -11.58
C GLY A 61 19.18 -14.80 -11.74
N VAL A 62 19.83 -14.19 -10.74
CA VAL A 62 21.25 -13.83 -10.69
C VAL A 62 21.83 -14.13 -9.30
N GLU A 63 21.34 -15.19 -8.65
CA GLU A 63 21.68 -15.55 -7.27
C GLU A 63 23.05 -16.23 -7.16
N HIS A 64 23.56 -16.82 -8.22
CA HIS A 64 24.83 -17.55 -8.21
C HIS A 64 26.08 -16.68 -8.43
N PRO A 65 26.04 -15.66 -9.31
CA PRO A 65 27.18 -14.77 -9.50
C PRO A 65 27.55 -14.00 -8.22
N SER A 66 28.82 -13.60 -8.15
CA SER A 66 29.35 -12.73 -7.10
C SER A 66 28.71 -11.34 -7.14
N ALA A 67 28.82 -10.58 -6.04
CA ALA A 67 28.35 -9.20 -5.99
C ALA A 67 28.97 -8.30 -7.08
N GLU A 68 30.21 -8.59 -7.47
CA GLU A 68 30.92 -7.90 -8.55
C GLU A 68 30.31 -8.19 -9.93
N GLU A 69 30.04 -9.45 -10.24
CA GLU A 69 29.38 -9.84 -11.50
C GLU A 69 27.93 -9.33 -11.55
N ARG A 70 27.23 -9.35 -10.40
CA ARG A 70 25.90 -8.73 -10.27
C ARG A 70 25.97 -7.23 -10.55
N LEU A 71 26.96 -6.52 -10.01
CA LEU A 71 27.14 -5.09 -10.22
C LEU A 71 27.43 -4.77 -11.69
N GLU A 72 28.30 -5.53 -12.34
CA GLU A 72 28.57 -5.42 -13.77
C GLU A 72 27.28 -5.56 -14.59
N LYS A 73 26.48 -6.60 -14.31
CA LYS A 73 25.20 -6.83 -15.00
C LYS A 73 24.19 -5.70 -14.75
N VAL A 74 24.11 -5.14 -13.54
CA VAL A 74 23.23 -4.00 -13.22
C VAL A 74 23.65 -2.74 -13.99
N ILE A 75 24.95 -2.47 -14.09
CA ILE A 75 25.47 -1.32 -14.84
C ILE A 75 25.24 -1.50 -16.34
N ASP A 76 25.51 -2.69 -16.89
CA ASP A 76 25.26 -3.04 -18.29
C ASP A 76 23.76 -2.96 -18.63
N ALA A 77 22.89 -3.38 -17.72
CA ALA A 77 21.45 -3.27 -17.90
C ALA A 77 20.98 -1.82 -18.09
N GLY A 78 21.70 -0.86 -17.51
CA GLY A 78 21.42 0.57 -17.67
C GLY A 78 21.09 1.30 -16.37
N CYS A 79 21.22 0.65 -15.22
CA CYS A 79 21.04 1.29 -13.91
C CYS A 79 22.20 2.26 -13.62
N ASP A 80 21.91 3.33 -12.87
CA ASP A 80 22.84 4.41 -12.57
C ASP A 80 23.24 4.50 -11.09
N GLN A 81 22.40 3.95 -10.19
CA GLN A 81 22.60 4.01 -8.74
C GLN A 81 22.06 2.74 -8.07
N MET A 82 22.69 2.32 -6.98
CA MET A 82 22.35 1.10 -6.24
C MET A 82 21.68 1.43 -4.92
N GLY A 83 20.42 1.01 -4.76
CA GLY A 83 19.65 1.17 -3.53
C GLY A 83 20.13 0.22 -2.44
N GLY A 84 20.33 0.73 -1.22
CA GLY A 84 20.71 -0.08 -0.05
C GLY A 84 22.13 -0.66 -0.08
N GLU A 85 22.98 -0.20 -1.00
CA GLU A 85 24.36 -0.68 -1.18
C GLU A 85 25.39 0.41 -0.90
N SER A 86 26.50 0.01 -0.29
CA SER A 86 27.64 0.87 0.05
C SER A 86 28.95 0.16 -0.31
N CYS A 87 29.10 -0.15 -1.61
CA CYS A 87 30.24 -0.92 -2.12
C CYS A 87 30.94 -0.26 -3.34
N PRO A 88 31.35 1.02 -3.25
CA PRO A 88 32.00 1.73 -4.37
C PRO A 88 33.30 1.07 -4.86
N GLU A 89 33.97 0.31 -4.00
CA GLU A 89 35.17 -0.46 -4.33
C GLU A 89 34.93 -1.50 -5.43
N LEU A 90 33.75 -2.12 -5.48
CA LEU A 90 33.40 -3.07 -6.55
C LEU A 90 33.35 -2.37 -7.90
N LEU A 91 32.71 -1.19 -7.97
CA LEU A 91 32.64 -0.41 -9.21
C LEU A 91 34.02 0.06 -9.64
N SER A 92 34.85 0.49 -8.67
CA SER A 92 36.20 0.98 -8.92
C SER A 92 37.07 -0.12 -9.52
N LYS A 93 36.94 -1.35 -8.99
CA LYS A 93 37.62 -2.54 -9.53
C LYS A 93 37.15 -2.84 -10.96
N LEU A 94 35.83 -2.91 -11.20
CA LEU A 94 35.27 -3.19 -12.54
C LEU A 94 35.76 -2.20 -13.60
N VAL A 95 35.90 -0.92 -13.26
CA VAL A 95 36.44 0.10 -14.18
C VAL A 95 37.94 -0.11 -14.40
N SER A 96 38.71 -0.39 -13.35
CA SER A 96 40.16 -0.62 -13.47
C SER A 96 40.53 -1.88 -14.27
N GLU A 97 39.62 -2.85 -14.32
CA GLU A 97 39.75 -4.09 -15.09
C GLU A 97 39.12 -3.99 -16.50
N ASP A 98 38.71 -2.79 -16.94
CA ASP A 98 38.04 -2.53 -18.22
C ASP A 98 36.71 -3.31 -18.44
N ARG A 99 36.12 -3.86 -17.37
CA ARG A 99 34.82 -4.56 -17.40
C ARG A 99 33.64 -3.59 -17.45
N VAL A 100 33.81 -2.39 -16.90
CA VAL A 100 32.90 -1.26 -17.08
C VAL A 100 33.69 -0.09 -17.69
N SER A 101 33.32 0.33 -18.90
CA SER A 101 34.01 1.44 -19.55
C SER A 101 33.78 2.77 -18.83
N GLU A 102 34.78 3.65 -18.86
CA GLU A 102 34.63 5.03 -18.37
C GLU A 102 33.47 5.76 -19.08
N GLU A 103 33.25 5.48 -20.37
CA GLU A 103 32.12 6.05 -21.11
C GLU A 103 30.78 5.65 -20.48
N ARG A 104 30.60 4.36 -20.15
CA ARG A 104 29.38 3.87 -19.51
C ARG A 104 29.19 4.50 -18.14
N LEU A 105 30.27 4.62 -17.35
CA LEU A 105 30.25 5.31 -16.06
C LEU A 105 29.84 6.79 -16.21
N ASN A 106 30.44 7.49 -17.18
CA ASN A 106 30.17 8.90 -17.46
C ASN A 106 28.70 9.16 -17.84
N GLN A 107 28.03 8.20 -18.47
CA GLN A 107 26.59 8.30 -18.72
C GLN A 107 25.78 8.35 -17.42
N SER A 108 26.07 7.47 -16.46
CA SER A 108 25.41 7.45 -15.14
C SER A 108 25.71 8.72 -14.35
N VAL A 109 26.99 9.12 -14.31
CA VAL A 109 27.43 10.34 -13.61
C VAL A 109 26.76 11.58 -14.19
N ARG A 110 26.64 11.70 -15.53
CA ARG A 110 25.95 12.82 -16.16
C ARG A 110 24.49 12.91 -15.75
N ARG A 111 23.76 11.79 -15.67
CA ARG A 111 22.36 11.75 -15.23
C ARG A 111 22.23 12.19 -13.77
N LEU A 112 23.06 11.65 -12.89
CA LEU A 112 23.08 12.00 -11.47
C LEU A 112 23.40 13.48 -11.25
N LEU A 113 24.43 14.01 -11.93
CA LEU A 113 24.79 15.41 -11.83
C LEU A 113 23.71 16.33 -12.41
N ARG A 114 23.09 15.95 -13.53
CA ARG A 114 21.97 16.70 -14.11
C ARG A 114 20.84 16.86 -13.10
N GLU A 115 20.39 15.79 -12.44
CA GLU A 115 19.33 15.89 -11.43
C GLU A 115 19.76 16.80 -10.26
N LYS A 116 21.01 16.72 -9.81
CA LYS A 116 21.54 17.63 -8.78
C LYS A 116 21.53 19.11 -9.21
N PHE A 117 21.83 19.40 -10.48
CA PHE A 117 21.72 20.75 -11.04
C PHE A 117 20.26 21.21 -11.16
N VAL A 118 19.36 20.35 -11.64
CA VAL A 118 17.92 20.66 -11.75
C VAL A 118 17.30 20.96 -10.40
N LEU A 119 17.71 20.23 -9.36
CA LEU A 119 17.29 20.45 -7.98
C LEU A 119 17.98 21.66 -7.31
N GLY A 120 18.89 22.35 -8.00
CA GLY A 120 19.61 23.51 -7.47
C GLY A 120 20.61 23.18 -6.35
N LEU A 121 21.00 21.90 -6.20
CA LEU A 121 21.84 21.46 -5.07
C LEU A 121 23.28 22.00 -5.12
N PHE A 122 23.73 22.50 -6.26
CA PHE A 122 25.02 23.20 -6.37
C PHE A 122 24.96 24.66 -5.92
N ASP A 123 23.77 25.28 -6.01
CA ASP A 123 23.56 26.68 -5.65
C ASP A 123 23.05 26.82 -4.22
N SER A 124 22.15 25.94 -3.80
CA SER A 124 21.55 25.89 -2.46
C SER A 124 21.43 24.45 -1.96
N PRO A 125 22.52 23.87 -1.41
CA PRO A 125 22.55 22.46 -1.01
C PRO A 125 21.76 22.13 0.27
N PHE A 126 21.39 23.13 1.06
CA PHE A 126 20.76 22.96 2.37
C PHE A 126 19.34 23.53 2.39
N VAL A 127 18.55 23.06 3.35
CA VAL A 127 17.19 23.55 3.62
C VAL A 127 17.20 24.52 4.80
N ASP A 128 16.14 25.31 4.93
CA ASP A 128 15.88 26.16 6.11
C ASP A 128 15.14 25.34 7.17
N GLU A 129 15.81 25.07 8.29
CA GLU A 129 15.26 24.28 9.40
C GLU A 129 14.11 25.00 10.12
N ASP A 130 14.21 26.33 10.29
CA ASP A 130 13.15 27.13 10.94
C ASP A 130 11.88 27.12 10.08
N ALA A 131 12.03 27.25 8.75
CA ALA A 131 10.90 27.14 7.83
C ALA A 131 10.27 25.73 7.87
N ALA A 132 11.08 24.67 8.00
CA ALA A 132 10.58 23.31 8.09
C ALA A 132 9.69 23.12 9.33
N GLU A 133 10.05 23.70 10.48
CA GLU A 133 9.21 23.66 11.70
C GLU A 133 7.86 24.35 11.50
N GLN A 134 7.81 25.46 10.76
CA GLN A 134 6.54 26.15 10.47
C GLN A 134 5.65 25.38 9.49
N ILE A 135 6.26 24.60 8.59
CA ILE A 135 5.56 23.84 7.56
C ILE A 135 5.06 22.50 8.13
N PHE A 136 5.88 21.81 8.91
CA PHE A 136 5.57 20.48 9.41
C PHE A 136 4.37 20.48 10.37
N GLY A 137 3.36 19.68 10.06
CA GLY A 137 2.19 19.50 10.94
C GLY A 137 1.30 20.74 11.11
N ASN A 138 1.45 21.77 10.26
CA ASN A 138 0.64 22.99 10.38
C ASN A 138 -0.86 22.71 10.22
N ALA A 139 -1.69 23.58 10.81
CA ALA A 139 -3.12 23.37 10.92
C ALA A 139 -3.84 23.30 9.55
N ASP A 140 -3.38 24.03 8.54
CA ASP A 140 -3.98 24.01 7.21
C ASP A 140 -3.70 22.68 6.50
N PHE A 141 -2.50 22.14 6.63
CA PHE A 141 -2.15 20.83 6.08
C PHE A 141 -2.89 19.70 6.81
N VAL A 142 -3.01 19.76 8.13
CA VAL A 142 -3.81 18.81 8.92
C VAL A 142 -5.28 18.87 8.49
N LYS A 143 -5.84 20.06 8.28
CA LYS A 143 -7.20 20.24 7.79
C LYS A 143 -7.39 19.63 6.40
N LEU A 144 -6.46 19.84 5.48
CA LEU A 144 -6.49 19.24 4.14
C LEU A 144 -6.35 17.71 4.20
N ALA A 145 -5.48 17.18 5.06
CA ALA A 145 -5.32 15.75 5.27
C ALA A 145 -6.59 15.11 5.83
N ASN A 146 -7.24 15.74 6.80
CA ASN A 146 -8.51 15.26 7.36
C ASN A 146 -9.64 15.31 6.32
N GLU A 147 -9.68 16.34 5.47
CA GLU A 147 -10.64 16.40 4.37
C GLU A 147 -10.39 15.31 3.33
N ALA A 148 -9.13 15.05 2.97
CA ALA A 148 -8.77 13.97 2.06
C ALA A 148 -9.21 12.60 2.60
N GLN A 149 -9.01 12.35 3.90
CA GLN A 149 -9.48 11.12 4.55
C GLN A 149 -11.00 10.96 4.44
N ARG A 150 -11.78 11.98 4.80
CA ARG A 150 -13.26 11.94 4.73
C ARG A 150 -13.76 11.68 3.31
N ARG A 151 -13.17 12.36 2.32
CA ARG A 151 -13.55 12.20 0.91
C ARG A 151 -13.14 10.84 0.36
N SER A 152 -12.05 10.25 0.85
CA SER A 152 -11.56 8.95 0.40
C SER A 152 -12.44 7.75 0.79
N TYR A 153 -13.35 7.93 1.75
CA TYR A 153 -14.30 6.88 2.12
C TYR A 153 -15.14 6.46 0.92
N MET A 154 -15.35 5.15 0.80
CA MET A 154 -16.14 4.53 -0.27
C MET A 154 -17.37 3.91 0.36
N LEU A 155 -18.56 4.33 -0.07
CA LEU A 155 -19.83 3.78 0.42
C LEU A 155 -20.27 2.68 -0.55
N LEU A 156 -20.13 1.42 -0.15
CA LEU A 156 -20.41 0.27 -1.01
C LEU A 156 -21.88 -0.13 -0.97
N THR A 157 -22.46 -0.20 0.24
CA THR A 157 -23.88 -0.46 0.45
C THR A 157 -24.45 0.56 1.44
N ASN A 158 -25.72 0.93 1.24
CA ASN A 158 -26.48 1.79 2.15
C ASN A 158 -27.95 1.37 2.11
N ASN A 159 -28.25 0.25 2.75
CA ASN A 159 -29.58 -0.35 2.74
C ASN A 159 -30.55 0.57 3.47
N GLN A 160 -31.73 0.79 2.87
CA GLN A 160 -32.76 1.70 3.40
C GLN A 160 -32.30 3.15 3.63
N ASN A 161 -31.16 3.56 3.06
CA ASN A 161 -30.54 4.87 3.26
C ASN A 161 -30.29 5.21 4.75
N VAL A 162 -29.79 4.24 5.53
CA VAL A 162 -29.46 4.44 6.95
C VAL A 162 -28.36 5.47 7.18
N LEU A 163 -27.46 5.67 6.20
CA LEU A 163 -26.45 6.73 6.24
C LEU A 163 -26.85 7.97 5.41
N PRO A 164 -26.53 9.19 5.89
CA PRO A 164 -25.91 9.47 7.20
C PRO A 164 -26.87 9.16 8.35
N LEU A 165 -26.33 8.74 9.50
CA LEU A 165 -27.11 8.47 10.69
C LEU A 165 -27.86 9.73 11.09
N ALA A 166 -29.18 9.63 11.19
CA ALA A 166 -30.00 10.73 11.69
C ALA A 166 -29.52 11.12 13.09
N ALA A 167 -29.43 12.41 13.36
CA ALA A 167 -29.18 12.95 14.70
C ALA A 167 -30.41 12.68 15.58
N ASP A 168 -30.55 11.45 16.06
CA ASP A 168 -31.63 11.03 16.93
C ASP A 168 -31.13 10.94 18.37
N GLN A 169 -31.63 11.84 19.21
CA GLN A 169 -31.29 11.90 20.62
C GLN A 169 -32.01 10.74 21.34
N GLY A 170 -31.26 9.69 21.68
CA GLY A 170 -31.77 8.54 22.45
C GLY A 170 -31.47 7.17 21.85
N LYS A 171 -30.72 7.09 20.74
CA LYS A 171 -30.18 5.83 20.24
C LYS A 171 -28.93 5.44 21.03
N ARG A 172 -28.86 4.16 21.42
CA ARG A 172 -27.70 3.56 22.07
C ARG A 172 -26.77 2.95 21.04
N PHE A 173 -25.47 3.21 21.18
CA PHE A 173 -24.44 2.83 20.24
C PHE A 173 -23.51 1.77 20.82
N TYR A 174 -23.32 0.66 20.12
CA TYR A 174 -22.22 -0.25 20.37
C TYR A 174 -21.06 0.06 19.42
N LEU A 175 -19.86 0.19 19.97
CA LEU A 175 -18.66 0.55 19.21
C LEU A 175 -17.69 -0.64 19.21
N ASP A 176 -17.41 -1.20 18.03
CA ASP A 176 -16.46 -2.29 17.84
C ASP A 176 -15.24 -1.79 17.07
N GLY A 177 -14.03 -1.95 17.62
CA GLY A 177 -12.81 -1.41 17.02
C GLY A 177 -12.71 0.12 17.04
N ILE A 178 -13.54 0.81 17.83
CA ILE A 178 -13.57 2.26 17.97
C ILE A 178 -13.50 2.61 19.47
N PRO A 179 -12.61 3.53 19.91
CA PRO A 179 -12.59 4.00 21.29
C PRO A 179 -13.94 4.60 21.71
N ALA A 180 -14.42 4.27 22.91
CA ALA A 180 -15.69 4.76 23.42
C ALA A 180 -15.74 6.29 23.50
N GLU A 181 -14.60 6.89 23.87
CA GLU A 181 -14.41 8.32 24.01
C GLU A 181 -14.68 9.07 22.70
N ALA A 182 -14.24 8.51 21.56
CA ALA A 182 -14.42 9.13 20.25
C ALA A 182 -15.90 9.28 19.85
N GLY A 183 -16.74 8.34 20.29
CA GLY A 183 -18.20 8.41 20.13
C GLY A 183 -18.84 9.36 21.16
N GLN A 184 -18.43 9.29 22.42
CA GLN A 184 -18.94 10.14 23.49
C GLN A 184 -18.67 11.64 23.25
N GLU A 185 -17.49 11.99 22.72
CA GLU A 185 -17.13 13.36 22.32
C GLU A 185 -18.05 13.91 21.23
N ARG A 186 -18.71 13.04 20.47
CA ARG A 186 -19.72 13.37 19.45
C ARG A 186 -21.16 13.27 19.95
N GLY A 187 -21.34 13.06 21.26
CA GLY A 187 -22.65 12.99 21.91
C GLY A 187 -23.38 11.65 21.73
N LEU A 188 -22.66 10.57 21.35
CA LEU A 188 -23.26 9.24 21.24
C LEU A 188 -23.42 8.59 22.62
N GLU A 189 -24.59 7.99 22.88
CA GLU A 189 -24.81 7.17 24.08
C GLU A 189 -24.18 5.79 23.87
N VAL A 190 -22.92 5.62 24.28
CA VAL A 190 -22.18 4.37 24.07
C VAL A 190 -22.52 3.32 25.15
N VAL A 191 -22.89 2.13 24.71
CA VAL A 191 -23.14 0.95 25.57
C VAL A 191 -22.09 -0.14 25.32
N SER A 192 -21.78 -0.93 26.34
CA SER A 192 -20.76 -1.99 26.27
C SER A 192 -21.30 -3.34 25.78
N ASP A 193 -22.62 -3.55 25.85
CA ASP A 193 -23.27 -4.79 25.40
C ASP A 193 -24.02 -4.53 24.08
N PRO A 194 -23.69 -5.24 22.98
CA PRO A 194 -24.39 -5.06 21.71
C PRO A 194 -25.90 -5.35 21.82
N ALA A 195 -26.34 -6.24 22.71
CA ALA A 195 -27.77 -6.52 22.89
C ALA A 195 -28.56 -5.32 23.44
N CYS A 196 -27.87 -4.33 24.01
CA CYS A 196 -28.44 -3.09 24.49
C CYS A 196 -28.37 -1.94 23.45
N ALA A 197 -27.78 -2.16 22.28
CA ALA A 197 -27.58 -1.12 21.28
C ALA A 197 -28.70 -1.10 20.23
N ASP A 198 -29.04 0.10 19.78
CA ASP A 198 -29.89 0.31 18.61
C ASP A 198 -29.06 0.34 17.32
N ILE A 199 -27.83 0.84 17.41
CA ILE A 199 -26.88 0.97 16.29
C ILE A 199 -25.52 0.42 16.71
N ALA A 200 -24.87 -0.35 15.84
CA ALA A 200 -23.48 -0.74 15.99
C ALA A 200 -22.62 -0.04 14.92
N LEU A 201 -21.50 0.53 15.35
CA LEU A 201 -20.45 1.02 14.47
C LEU A 201 -19.26 0.06 14.60
N MET A 202 -19.00 -0.71 13.56
CA MET A 202 -17.91 -1.70 13.54
C MET A 202 -16.78 -1.21 12.65
N ARG A 203 -15.59 -1.01 13.21
CA ARG A 203 -14.37 -0.70 12.46
C ARG A 203 -13.47 -1.93 12.40
N LEU A 204 -13.47 -2.58 11.25
CA LEU A 204 -12.74 -3.83 11.01
C LEU A 204 -11.48 -3.58 10.18
N LYS A 205 -10.54 -4.52 10.22
CA LYS A 205 -9.39 -4.58 9.32
C LYS A 205 -9.59 -5.71 8.32
N ALA A 206 -9.11 -5.54 7.09
CA ALA A 206 -9.07 -6.63 6.13
C ALA A 206 -8.39 -7.87 6.74
N PRO A 207 -8.95 -9.07 6.55
CA PRO A 207 -8.43 -10.29 7.16
C PRO A 207 -7.03 -10.61 6.67
N PHE A 208 -6.19 -11.11 7.57
CA PHE A 208 -4.85 -11.58 7.23
C PHE A 208 -4.43 -12.69 8.18
N THR A 209 -3.40 -13.42 7.78
CA THR A 209 -2.70 -14.37 8.61
C THR A 209 -1.40 -13.71 9.10
N PRO A 210 -1.26 -13.43 10.42
CA PRO A 210 -0.01 -12.94 10.97
C PRO A 210 1.15 -13.86 10.61
N ARG A 211 2.27 -13.28 10.19
CA ARG A 211 3.51 -14.01 9.89
C ARG A 211 4.51 -13.80 11.02
N PRO A 212 5.30 -14.84 11.37
CA PRO A 212 6.36 -14.71 12.36
C PRO A 212 7.54 -13.90 11.80
N GLY A 213 8.53 -13.60 12.64
CA GLY A 213 9.73 -12.86 12.24
C GLY A 213 9.58 -11.35 12.34
N ALA A 214 10.70 -10.64 12.36
CA ALA A 214 10.71 -9.20 12.58
C ALA A 214 10.21 -8.43 11.35
N PHE A 215 10.67 -8.81 10.15
CA PHE A 215 10.29 -8.11 8.93
C PHE A 215 8.91 -8.55 8.39
N GLU A 216 8.66 -9.86 8.29
CA GLU A 216 7.40 -10.35 7.73
C GLU A 216 6.17 -10.02 8.60
N SER A 217 6.33 -9.89 9.92
CA SER A 217 5.23 -9.49 10.82
C SER A 217 4.71 -8.07 10.57
N MET A 218 5.45 -7.24 9.83
CA MET A 218 5.03 -5.89 9.45
C MET A 218 4.05 -5.88 8.28
N PHE A 219 3.87 -6.99 7.59
CA PHE A 219 3.02 -7.09 6.40
C PHE A 219 1.81 -7.98 6.63
N HIS A 220 0.67 -7.56 6.08
CA HIS A 220 -0.52 -8.40 6.05
C HIS A 220 -0.49 -9.33 4.83
N ALA A 221 -0.52 -10.64 5.05
CA ALA A 221 -0.49 -11.67 4.01
C ALA A 221 -1.44 -12.82 4.34
N GLY A 222 -1.53 -13.83 3.46
CA GLY A 222 -2.35 -15.02 3.71
C GLY A 222 -3.81 -14.85 3.28
N SER A 223 -4.72 -15.46 4.03
CA SER A 223 -6.15 -15.49 3.70
C SER A 223 -6.72 -14.08 3.53
N LEU A 224 -7.56 -13.91 2.50
CA LEU A 224 -8.40 -12.72 2.30
C LEU A 224 -9.80 -12.89 2.88
N GLU A 225 -10.07 -14.01 3.56
CA GLU A 225 -11.29 -14.28 4.32
C GLU A 225 -11.02 -14.23 5.82
N TYR A 226 -12.00 -13.74 6.59
CA TYR A 226 -11.99 -13.85 8.06
C TYR A 226 -12.02 -15.32 8.50
N SER A 227 -11.42 -15.60 9.66
CA SER A 227 -11.55 -16.93 10.28
C SER A 227 -13.00 -17.21 10.68
N ASP A 228 -13.37 -18.49 10.78
CA ASP A 228 -14.71 -18.89 11.22
C ASP A 228 -15.08 -18.30 12.59
N GLU A 229 -14.11 -18.16 13.49
CA GLU A 229 -14.27 -17.53 14.80
C GLU A 229 -14.66 -16.04 14.67
N GLU A 230 -13.96 -15.30 13.81
CA GLU A 230 -14.23 -13.87 13.62
C GLU A 230 -15.54 -13.67 12.86
N LYS A 231 -15.86 -14.53 11.87
CA LYS A 231 -17.18 -14.55 11.21
C LYS A 231 -18.31 -14.81 12.22
N ALA A 232 -18.13 -15.75 13.15
CA ALA A 232 -19.12 -16.04 14.19
C ALA A 232 -19.30 -14.86 15.17
N ARG A 233 -18.22 -14.17 15.55
CA ARG A 233 -18.28 -12.96 16.40
C ARG A 233 -19.03 -11.83 15.71
N GLN A 234 -18.75 -11.59 14.43
CA GLN A 234 -19.46 -10.58 13.62
C GLN A 234 -20.95 -10.94 13.49
N ALA A 235 -21.26 -12.21 13.17
CA ALA A 235 -22.64 -12.70 13.08
C ALA A 235 -23.43 -12.54 14.38
N ALA A 236 -22.81 -12.73 15.54
CA ALA A 236 -23.45 -12.52 16.84
C ALA A 236 -23.89 -11.05 17.05
N ILE A 237 -23.13 -10.08 16.53
CA ILE A 237 -23.49 -8.65 16.57
C ILE A 237 -24.63 -8.37 15.59
N PHE A 238 -24.52 -8.82 14.34
CA PHE A 238 -25.58 -8.67 13.32
C PHE A 238 -26.92 -9.26 13.79
N ALA A 239 -26.89 -10.34 14.56
CA ALA A 239 -28.11 -11.00 15.07
C ALA A 239 -28.87 -10.20 16.14
N VAL A 240 -28.18 -9.32 16.89
CA VAL A 240 -28.77 -8.63 18.06
C VAL A 240 -28.94 -7.12 17.87
N VAL A 241 -28.17 -6.51 16.97
CA VAL A 241 -28.21 -5.06 16.74
C VAL A 241 -29.02 -4.73 15.49
N PRO A 242 -30.09 -3.93 15.57
CA PRO A 242 -30.97 -3.65 14.42
C PRO A 242 -30.32 -2.92 13.24
N THR A 243 -29.34 -2.04 13.51
CA THR A 243 -28.65 -1.27 12.48
C THR A 243 -27.15 -1.39 12.67
N VAL A 244 -26.45 -1.96 11.69
CA VAL A 244 -25.01 -2.17 11.77
C VAL A 244 -24.31 -1.47 10.61
N ILE A 245 -23.46 -0.50 10.96
CA ILE A 245 -22.61 0.22 10.01
C ILE A 245 -21.21 -0.35 10.14
N VAL A 246 -20.67 -0.85 9.02
CA VAL A 246 -19.35 -1.47 9.00
C VAL A 246 -18.39 -0.61 8.19
N ASP A 247 -17.28 -0.22 8.81
CA ASP A 247 -16.12 0.40 8.19
C ASP A 247 -14.98 -0.61 8.13
N VAL A 248 -14.44 -0.88 6.93
CA VAL A 248 -13.33 -1.81 6.75
C VAL A 248 -12.10 -1.08 6.26
N TYR A 249 -11.01 -1.15 7.02
CA TYR A 249 -9.67 -0.79 6.54
C TYR A 249 -9.19 -1.84 5.54
N VAL A 250 -9.10 -1.45 4.27
CA VAL A 250 -8.80 -2.35 3.14
C VAL A 250 -7.44 -2.06 2.51
N ASP A 251 -6.38 -2.42 3.21
CA ASP A 251 -5.03 -2.45 2.59
C ASP A 251 -4.89 -3.53 1.51
N ARG A 252 -5.82 -4.49 1.48
CA ARG A 252 -5.90 -5.60 0.54
C ARG A 252 -7.38 -5.92 0.26
N PRO A 253 -7.70 -6.51 -0.92
CA PRO A 253 -9.08 -6.80 -1.31
C PRO A 253 -9.67 -7.94 -0.49
N ALA A 254 -10.40 -7.62 0.58
CA ALA A 254 -11.03 -8.57 1.47
C ALA A 254 -12.20 -9.33 0.79
N VAL A 255 -12.32 -10.62 1.05
CA VAL A 255 -13.45 -11.48 0.66
C VAL A 255 -14.41 -11.51 1.86
N ILE A 256 -15.49 -10.73 1.78
CA ILE A 256 -16.42 -10.47 2.89
C ILE A 256 -17.90 -10.52 2.47
N PRO A 257 -18.37 -11.53 1.72
CA PRO A 257 -19.75 -11.60 1.25
C PRO A 257 -20.77 -11.57 2.40
N GLU A 258 -20.45 -12.14 3.55
CA GLU A 258 -21.33 -12.16 4.73
C GLU A 258 -21.57 -10.74 5.26
N ILE A 259 -20.53 -9.90 5.34
CA ILE A 259 -20.67 -8.49 5.77
C ILE A 259 -21.51 -7.71 4.76
N VAL A 260 -21.29 -7.92 3.46
CA VAL A 260 -22.06 -7.23 2.41
C VAL A 260 -23.55 -7.54 2.51
N GLN A 261 -23.89 -8.78 2.87
CA GLN A 261 -25.26 -9.23 3.02
C GLN A 261 -25.93 -8.70 4.30
N GLU A 262 -25.23 -8.74 5.44
CA GLU A 262 -25.82 -8.46 6.76
C GLU A 262 -25.72 -6.98 7.19
N ALA A 263 -24.73 -6.24 6.70
CA ALA A 263 -24.54 -4.85 7.10
C ALA A 263 -25.66 -3.94 6.58
N SER A 264 -26.12 -3.01 7.42
CA SER A 264 -27.05 -1.95 7.01
C SER A 264 -26.36 -0.94 6.10
N ALA A 265 -25.09 -0.64 6.35
CA ALA A 265 -24.22 0.05 5.41
C ALA A 265 -22.78 -0.43 5.54
N LEU A 266 -22.07 -0.48 4.41
CA LEU A 266 -20.67 -0.89 4.33
C LEU A 266 -19.85 0.24 3.71
N LEU A 267 -18.79 0.63 4.41
CA LEU A 267 -17.79 1.58 3.94
C LEU A 267 -16.40 0.98 3.94
N PHE A 268 -15.59 1.40 2.98
CA PHE A 268 -14.16 1.11 2.92
C PHE A 268 -13.31 2.36 3.14
N ASN A 269 -12.15 2.16 3.77
CA ASN A 269 -11.10 3.17 3.94
C ASN A 269 -9.69 2.58 3.76
N TYR A 270 -8.70 3.45 3.54
CA TYR A 270 -7.29 3.06 3.31
C TYR A 270 -6.36 3.63 4.38
N GLY A 271 -6.77 3.53 5.65
CA GLY A 271 -6.02 4.05 6.80
C GLY A 271 -6.52 5.40 7.26
N ALA A 272 -7.79 5.71 7.00
CA ALA A 272 -8.43 6.91 7.52
C ALA A 272 -8.55 6.82 9.05
N SER A 273 -8.65 7.96 9.71
CA SER A 273 -8.82 8.06 11.15
C SER A 273 -10.22 7.65 11.58
N VAL A 274 -10.36 7.34 12.87
CA VAL A 274 -11.67 7.15 13.52
C VAL A 274 -12.54 8.40 13.36
N ASP A 275 -11.95 9.59 13.46
CA ASP A 275 -12.67 10.85 13.28
C ASP A 275 -13.26 10.98 11.88
N ALA A 276 -12.50 10.61 10.84
CA ALA A 276 -12.98 10.65 9.48
C ALA A 276 -14.17 9.70 9.26
N PHE A 277 -14.14 8.51 9.87
CA PHE A 277 -15.29 7.59 9.83
C PHE A 277 -16.52 8.18 10.51
N LEU A 278 -16.38 8.66 11.74
CA LEU A 278 -17.51 9.20 12.49
C LEU A 278 -18.08 10.45 11.81
N ASP A 279 -17.24 11.30 11.23
CA ASP A 279 -17.67 12.45 10.44
C ASP A 279 -18.47 12.03 9.19
N VAL A 280 -18.09 10.92 8.54
CA VAL A 280 -18.83 10.36 7.40
C VAL A 280 -20.14 9.70 7.84
N ALA A 281 -20.10 8.86 8.87
CA ALA A 281 -21.25 8.14 9.38
C ALA A 281 -22.34 9.09 9.91
N LEU A 282 -21.94 10.19 10.56
CA LEU A 282 -22.85 11.21 11.12
C LEU A 282 -23.20 12.32 10.11
N GLY A 283 -22.70 12.25 8.87
CA GLY A 283 -23.07 13.18 7.80
C GLY A 283 -22.40 14.57 7.86
N VAL A 284 -21.33 14.73 8.64
CA VAL A 284 -20.48 15.94 8.63
C VAL A 284 -19.82 16.12 7.25
N ARG A 285 -19.44 15.01 6.60
CA ARG A 285 -18.99 14.97 5.21
C ARG A 285 -19.55 13.78 4.47
N LYS A 286 -19.72 13.94 3.16
CA LYS A 286 -20.16 12.89 2.26
C LYS A 286 -18.93 12.09 1.77
N PRO A 287 -19.01 10.75 1.71
CA PRO A 287 -17.97 9.95 1.05
C PRO A 287 -18.00 10.20 -0.46
N GLU A 288 -16.83 10.29 -1.10
CA GLU A 288 -16.67 10.54 -2.54
C GLU A 288 -15.83 9.46 -3.24
N GLY A 289 -15.19 8.58 -2.47
CA GLY A 289 -14.32 7.54 -2.97
C GLY A 289 -15.08 6.51 -3.79
N LYS A 290 -14.35 5.88 -4.70
CA LYS A 290 -14.81 4.77 -5.54
C LYS A 290 -13.82 3.63 -5.48
N LEU A 291 -14.30 2.40 -5.62
CA LEU A 291 -13.44 1.23 -5.56
C LEU A 291 -12.34 1.26 -6.64
N PRO A 292 -11.05 1.15 -6.27
CA PRO A 292 -9.94 1.13 -7.21
C PRO A 292 -9.63 -0.28 -7.74
N PHE A 293 -10.41 -1.29 -7.34
CA PHE A 293 -10.29 -2.69 -7.77
C PHE A 293 -11.66 -3.39 -7.78
N ASP A 294 -11.74 -4.56 -8.40
CA ASP A 294 -12.90 -5.46 -8.26
C ASP A 294 -12.86 -6.14 -6.89
N LEU A 295 -13.92 -6.00 -6.08
CA LEU A 295 -14.02 -6.68 -4.79
C LEU A 295 -14.35 -8.16 -5.03
N PRO A 296 -13.45 -9.10 -4.71
CA PRO A 296 -13.66 -10.51 -4.99
C PRO A 296 -14.84 -11.10 -4.18
N SER A 297 -15.55 -12.04 -4.80
CA SER A 297 -16.66 -12.78 -4.18
C SER A 297 -16.21 -14.01 -3.39
N SER A 298 -15.05 -14.58 -3.71
CA SER A 298 -14.49 -15.74 -3.01
C SER A 298 -12.98 -15.84 -3.23
N THR A 299 -12.30 -16.62 -2.39
CA THR A 299 -10.90 -17.02 -2.63
C THR A 299 -10.75 -17.76 -3.97
N GLU A 300 -11.74 -18.56 -4.37
CA GLU A 300 -11.71 -19.27 -5.65
C GLU A 300 -11.70 -18.29 -6.84
N ALA A 301 -12.53 -17.22 -6.79
CA ALA A 301 -12.57 -16.21 -7.85
C ALA A 301 -11.22 -15.51 -8.01
N ILE A 302 -10.51 -15.24 -6.90
CA ILE A 302 -9.15 -14.68 -6.93
C ILE A 302 -8.16 -15.65 -7.55
N CYS A 303 -8.16 -16.92 -7.14
CA CYS A 303 -7.26 -17.94 -7.67
C CYS A 303 -7.46 -18.20 -9.17
N GLN A 304 -8.68 -17.98 -9.68
CA GLN A 304 -9.00 -18.07 -11.11
C GLN A 304 -8.66 -16.78 -11.89
N SER A 305 -8.52 -15.65 -11.20
CA SER A 305 -8.12 -14.38 -11.79
C SER A 305 -6.65 -14.45 -12.23
N ARG A 306 -6.32 -13.79 -13.33
CA ARG A 306 -4.94 -13.71 -13.80
C ARG A 306 -4.22 -12.60 -13.05
N SER A 307 -3.05 -12.92 -12.51
CA SER A 307 -2.21 -11.96 -11.78
C SER A 307 -1.73 -10.78 -12.62
N ASP A 308 -1.78 -10.88 -13.95
CA ASP A 308 -1.30 -9.90 -14.91
C ASP A 308 -2.41 -9.12 -15.64
N MET A 309 -3.69 -9.39 -15.36
CA MET A 309 -4.82 -8.71 -15.98
C MET A 309 -5.66 -7.96 -14.96
N PRO A 310 -5.83 -6.65 -15.11
CA PRO A 310 -6.73 -5.92 -14.24
C PRO A 310 -8.20 -6.27 -14.54
N PHE A 311 -9.03 -6.32 -13.49
CA PHE A 311 -10.50 -6.43 -13.57
C PHE A 311 -11.01 -7.71 -14.25
N ASP A 312 -10.24 -8.80 -14.20
CA ASP A 312 -10.65 -10.09 -14.76
C ASP A 312 -11.30 -11.03 -13.73
N THR A 313 -11.45 -10.57 -12.48
CA THR A 313 -12.12 -11.31 -11.43
C THR A 313 -13.53 -11.67 -11.86
N LYS A 314 -13.83 -12.97 -11.78
CA LYS A 314 -15.12 -13.52 -12.12
C LYS A 314 -16.12 -13.20 -11.02
N ASP A 315 -17.30 -12.73 -11.42
CA ASP A 315 -18.44 -12.44 -10.55
C ASP A 315 -18.06 -11.71 -9.24
N PRO A 316 -17.37 -10.55 -9.31
CA PRO A 316 -17.00 -9.80 -8.11
C PRO A 316 -18.25 -9.22 -7.45
N ILE A 317 -18.19 -9.03 -6.13
CA ILE A 317 -19.29 -8.44 -5.35
C ILE A 317 -19.54 -7.00 -5.83
N PHE A 318 -18.46 -6.24 -6.00
CA PHE A 318 -18.49 -4.90 -6.57
C PHE A 318 -17.39 -4.76 -7.61
N ARG A 319 -17.68 -4.02 -8.69
CA ARG A 319 -16.71 -3.71 -9.74
C ARG A 319 -15.90 -2.47 -9.39
N PHE A 320 -14.73 -2.36 -9.99
CA PHE A 320 -13.98 -1.11 -10.09
C PHE A 320 -14.89 0.07 -10.45
N GLY A 321 -14.74 1.18 -9.73
CA GLY A 321 -15.45 2.42 -9.98
C GLY A 321 -16.88 2.51 -9.40
N HIS A 322 -17.35 1.45 -8.71
CA HIS A 322 -18.50 1.53 -7.80
C HIS A 322 -18.26 2.60 -6.75
#